data_AF-A0A1V4QVL0-F1
#
_entry.id   AF-A0A1V4QVL0-F1
#
_cell.length_a   1.000
_cell.length_b   1.000
_cell.length_c   1.000
_cell.angle_alpha   90.00
_cell.angle_beta   90.00
_cell.angle_gamma   90.00
#
_symmetry.space_group_name_H-M   'P 1'
#
loop_
_entity.id
_entity.type
_entity.pdbx_description
1 polymer ?
#
loop_
_entity_poly.entity_id
_entity_poly.type
_entity_poly.pdbx_seq_one_letter_code
_entity_poly.pdbx_strand_id
1 'polypeptide(L)'
;MKQQPAGGGFWRQLGAALGRLVNLTWHLFVLLPLWMLGGRRRRLAAMVEMQPDSETAPCPSSAERLGLRAFITMQLRFLIHWFTHIRLKLLIIERYVFGEVWSSFLLGVLGFTIFMIITSVFTLGDKIFSKHIPFFTVLKVLLLSAPAYLVLALPVATLFATLMAMGRLSRDNELTAMYTNGVSLYRIFLPFLALAVASGLASFLTYEHVVPPNNKEFKRTLAVFWESQVVDYVKPNLIIKAPEKKYFYIDEVEKEQGIMHGVRLYDYGEGRSFPRLYLAQNAFMHEGFLNLENVRVYEPQERNGSSIVSVVTPGTRVDIARKIREFYGEEAPQELSSHELRERLDEERKALKYQAKPSRVAKMKFDTDLTEYYFKFTIPFASIVLILVAVPLSIRGPREERNLALILSFILVMIYYALFFACRTLGYMGHLPGFCHHSCRLSSGESARATRTEA
;
A
#
# COMPACT_ATOMS: atom_id res chain seq x y z
N MET A 1 -25.57 -46.96 -4.46
CA MET A 1 -24.10 -47.10 -4.29
C MET A 1 -23.57 -45.86 -3.57
N LYS A 2 -23.06 -46.05 -2.35
CA LYS A 2 -22.33 -45.05 -1.56
C LYS A 2 -20.87 -45.03 -2.02
N GLN A 3 -20.26 -43.86 -2.15
CA GLN A 3 -18.82 -43.67 -1.94
C GLN A 3 -18.58 -42.39 -1.12
N GLN A 4 -17.78 -42.55 -0.07
CA GLN A 4 -17.35 -41.56 0.93
C GLN A 4 -16.12 -40.76 0.44
N PRO A 5 -15.88 -39.55 0.97
CA PRO A 5 -14.58 -38.89 0.89
C PRO A 5 -13.71 -39.21 2.13
N ALA A 6 -12.45 -39.60 1.88
CA ALA A 6 -11.40 -39.75 2.89
C ALA A 6 -10.58 -38.45 2.98
N GLY A 7 -10.20 -38.04 4.20
CA GLY A 7 -9.23 -36.94 4.40
C GLY A 7 -9.27 -36.18 5.73
N GLY A 8 -10.22 -36.46 6.64
CA GLY A 8 -10.37 -35.71 7.91
C GLY A 8 -9.78 -36.35 9.18
N GLY A 9 -9.12 -37.51 9.06
CA GLY A 9 -8.74 -38.33 10.23
C GLY A 9 -7.58 -37.78 11.07
N PHE A 10 -6.57 -37.19 10.42
CA PHE A 10 -5.30 -36.85 11.08
C PHE A 10 -5.43 -35.68 12.08
N TRP A 11 -6.09 -34.59 11.68
CA TRP A 11 -6.26 -33.41 12.54
C TRP A 11 -7.22 -33.64 13.71
N ARG A 12 -8.24 -34.50 13.54
CA ARG A 12 -9.12 -34.91 14.64
C ARG A 12 -8.43 -35.84 15.63
N GLN A 13 -7.55 -36.74 15.16
CA GLN A 13 -6.75 -37.58 16.05
C GLN A 13 -5.68 -36.78 16.80
N LEU A 14 -5.04 -35.78 16.16
CA LEU A 14 -4.06 -34.91 16.80
C LEU A 14 -4.69 -34.01 17.87
N GLY A 15 -5.87 -33.42 17.57
CA GLY A 15 -6.64 -32.63 18.53
C GLY A 15 -7.15 -33.44 19.72
N ALA A 16 -7.57 -34.69 19.50
CA ALA A 16 -8.00 -35.60 20.57
C ALA A 16 -6.83 -36.16 21.40
N ALA A 17 -5.62 -36.25 20.83
CA ALA A 17 -4.40 -36.65 21.54
C ALA A 17 -3.85 -35.50 22.40
N LEU A 18 -3.82 -34.28 21.86
CA LEU A 18 -3.44 -33.07 22.60
C LEU A 18 -4.45 -32.74 23.71
N GLY A 19 -5.76 -32.89 23.45
CA GLY A 19 -6.79 -32.76 24.47
C GLY A 19 -6.68 -33.80 25.58
N ARG A 20 -6.32 -35.05 25.24
CA ARG A 20 -6.05 -36.10 26.25
C ARG A 20 -4.78 -35.85 27.05
N LEU A 21 -3.71 -35.33 26.45
CA LEU A 21 -2.48 -34.96 27.17
C LEU A 21 -2.69 -33.77 28.13
N VAL A 22 -3.51 -32.79 27.72
CA VAL A 22 -3.89 -31.65 28.58
C VAL A 22 -4.81 -32.11 29.72
N ASN A 23 -5.77 -33.01 29.47
CA ASN A 23 -6.59 -33.59 30.54
C ASN A 23 -5.83 -34.54 31.47
N LEU A 24 -4.84 -35.30 30.95
CA LEU A 24 -4.04 -36.21 31.79
C LEU A 24 -3.14 -35.42 32.74
N THR A 25 -2.55 -34.32 32.26
CA THR A 25 -1.74 -33.42 33.08
C THR A 25 -2.60 -32.66 34.10
N TRP A 26 -3.84 -32.30 33.75
CA TRP A 26 -4.81 -31.73 34.68
C TRP A 26 -5.24 -32.72 35.76
N HIS A 27 -5.51 -33.98 35.41
CA HIS A 27 -5.87 -35.03 36.38
C HIS A 27 -4.70 -35.46 37.28
N LEU A 28 -3.48 -35.58 36.74
CA LEU A 28 -2.29 -35.92 37.52
C LEU A 28 -1.92 -34.83 38.54
N PHE A 29 -2.11 -33.55 38.23
CA PHE A 29 -1.77 -32.46 39.15
C PHE A 29 -2.88 -32.09 40.15
N VAL A 30 -4.15 -32.37 39.82
CA VAL A 30 -5.27 -32.07 40.72
C VAL A 30 -5.63 -33.26 41.63
N LEU A 31 -5.52 -34.50 41.15
CA LEU A 31 -5.94 -35.69 41.93
C LEU A 31 -4.85 -36.28 42.83
N LEU A 32 -3.55 -36.16 42.51
CA LEU A 32 -2.48 -36.64 43.40
C LEU A 32 -2.46 -35.93 44.77
N PRO A 33 -2.65 -34.60 44.86
CA PRO A 33 -2.74 -33.91 46.14
C PRO A 33 -3.98 -34.33 46.95
N LEU A 34 -5.11 -34.59 46.28
CA LEU A 34 -6.35 -35.09 46.90
C LEU A 34 -6.19 -36.53 47.43
N TRP A 35 -5.45 -37.39 46.71
CA TRP A 35 -5.16 -38.76 47.15
C TRP A 35 -4.19 -38.80 48.34
N MET A 36 -3.17 -37.92 48.38
CA MET A 36 -2.28 -37.77 49.55
C MET A 36 -3.01 -37.26 50.81
N LEU A 37 -4.07 -36.46 50.65
CA LEU A 37 -4.92 -36.00 51.76
C LEU A 37 -5.78 -37.14 52.36
N GLY A 38 -6.17 -38.14 51.58
CA GLY A 38 -6.90 -39.32 52.05
C GLY A 38 -6.09 -40.21 53.00
N GLY A 39 -4.77 -40.27 52.83
CA GLY A 39 -3.88 -41.09 53.66
C GLY A 39 -3.64 -40.55 55.08
N ARG A 40 -3.78 -39.23 55.30
CA ARG A 40 -3.56 -38.60 56.63
C ARG A 40 -4.80 -38.63 57.54
N ARG A 41 -6.03 -38.71 56.99
CA ARG A 41 -7.25 -38.87 57.81
C ARG A 41 -7.26 -40.16 58.64
N ARG A 42 -6.66 -41.25 58.13
CA ARG A 42 -6.56 -42.51 58.88
C ARG A 42 -5.60 -42.45 60.08
N ARG A 43 -4.61 -41.55 60.08
CA ARG A 43 -3.69 -41.39 61.22
C ARG A 43 -4.24 -40.47 62.31
N LEU A 44 -5.12 -39.53 61.96
CA LEU A 44 -5.79 -38.65 62.92
C LEU A 44 -6.97 -39.35 63.63
N ALA A 45 -7.65 -40.29 62.95
CA ALA A 45 -8.70 -41.11 63.59
C ALA A 45 -8.16 -42.04 64.69
N ALA A 46 -6.88 -42.42 64.65
CA ALA A 46 -6.26 -43.30 65.65
C ALA A 46 -5.79 -42.56 66.92
N MET A 47 -5.89 -41.23 66.98
CA MET A 47 -5.44 -40.42 68.13
C MET A 47 -6.58 -39.93 69.03
N VAL A 48 -7.85 -40.24 68.72
CA VAL A 48 -9.03 -39.68 69.42
C VAL A 48 -9.72 -40.69 70.34
N GLU A 49 -9.21 -41.92 70.45
CA GLU A 49 -9.80 -42.97 71.29
C GLU A 49 -9.18 -42.98 72.70
N MET A 50 -9.40 -41.89 73.45
CA MET A 50 -9.30 -41.87 74.92
C MET A 50 -10.36 -40.92 75.48
N GLN A 51 -11.46 -41.50 75.94
CA GLN A 51 -12.49 -40.90 76.80
C GLN A 51 -11.95 -40.84 78.26
N PRO A 52 -12.53 -40.11 79.24
CA PRO A 52 -13.88 -39.55 79.22
C PRO A 52 -14.13 -38.19 79.94
N ASP A 53 -15.40 -37.78 79.85
CA ASP A 53 -16.21 -36.98 80.78
C ASP A 53 -16.22 -35.44 80.77
N SER A 54 -17.45 -34.98 81.03
CA SER A 54 -17.96 -33.63 81.29
C SER A 54 -18.46 -32.80 80.10
N GLU A 55 -19.72 -32.42 80.25
CA GLU A 55 -20.56 -31.65 79.35
C GLU A 55 -19.99 -30.26 79.08
N THR A 56 -19.96 -29.89 77.80
CA THR A 56 -19.98 -28.55 77.17
C THR A 56 -18.99 -28.48 76.00
N ALA A 57 -19.42 -28.97 74.84
CA ALA A 57 -18.70 -28.74 73.58
C ALA A 57 -18.96 -27.32 73.06
N PRO A 58 -17.94 -26.49 72.77
CA PRO A 58 -18.08 -25.43 71.80
C PRO A 58 -17.82 -25.98 70.38
N CYS A 59 -18.69 -25.62 69.43
CA CYS A 59 -18.66 -26.07 68.04
C CYS A 59 -17.28 -26.02 67.36
N PRO A 60 -16.84 -27.08 66.65
CA PRO A 60 -15.70 -27.00 65.74
C PRO A 60 -16.22 -26.60 64.35
N SER A 61 -16.24 -25.31 64.01
CA SER A 61 -16.72 -24.95 62.66
C SER A 61 -16.05 -23.76 61.96
N SER A 62 -15.10 -23.07 62.61
CA SER A 62 -14.40 -21.91 62.03
C SER A 62 -12.91 -22.15 61.74
N ALA A 63 -12.19 -22.89 62.61
CA ALA A 63 -10.73 -23.05 62.50
C ALA A 63 -10.27 -23.94 61.31
N GLU A 64 -10.95 -25.07 61.06
CA GLU A 64 -10.60 -25.96 59.92
C GLU A 64 -10.89 -25.32 58.55
N ARG A 65 -11.93 -24.47 58.46
CA ARG A 65 -12.27 -23.75 57.21
C ARG A 65 -11.28 -22.64 56.90
N LEU A 66 -10.62 -22.04 57.90
CA LEU A 66 -9.55 -21.06 57.70
C LEU A 66 -8.27 -21.72 57.17
N GLY A 67 -7.86 -22.87 57.73
CA GLY A 67 -6.65 -23.59 57.30
C GLY A 67 -6.73 -24.12 55.87
N LEU A 68 -7.88 -24.66 55.47
CA LEU A 68 -8.09 -25.17 54.11
C LEU A 68 -8.12 -24.03 53.06
N ARG A 69 -8.74 -22.89 53.40
CA ARG A 69 -8.75 -21.69 52.53
C ARG A 69 -7.37 -21.07 52.42
N ALA A 70 -6.59 -21.01 53.50
CA ALA A 70 -5.21 -20.52 53.48
C ALA A 70 -4.30 -21.43 52.64
N PHE A 71 -4.48 -22.75 52.72
CA PHE A 71 -3.66 -23.70 51.96
C PHE A 71 -4.00 -23.71 50.46
N ILE A 72 -5.28 -23.66 50.10
CA ILE A 72 -5.73 -23.54 48.69
C ILE A 72 -5.29 -22.20 48.10
N THR A 73 -5.41 -21.09 48.83
CA THR A 73 -4.96 -19.78 48.34
C THR A 73 -3.44 -19.69 48.19
N MET A 74 -2.67 -20.37 49.05
CA MET A 74 -1.20 -20.45 48.92
C MET A 74 -0.76 -21.29 47.71
N GLN A 75 -1.40 -22.44 47.47
CA GLN A 75 -1.16 -23.29 46.29
C GLN A 75 -1.57 -22.58 44.99
N LEU A 76 -2.72 -21.88 44.99
CA LEU A 76 -3.18 -21.11 43.84
C LEU A 76 -2.28 -19.90 43.57
N ARG A 77 -1.83 -19.19 44.62
CA ARG A 77 -0.82 -18.12 44.48
C ARG A 77 0.49 -18.64 43.91
N PHE A 78 0.96 -19.81 44.37
CA PHE A 78 2.21 -20.39 43.87
C PHE A 78 2.09 -20.81 42.40
N LEU A 79 0.97 -21.44 42.01
CA LEU A 79 0.68 -21.77 40.61
C LEU A 79 0.52 -20.53 39.74
N ILE A 80 -0.22 -19.52 40.18
CA ILE A 80 -0.40 -18.25 39.45
C ILE A 80 0.94 -17.51 39.33
N HIS A 81 1.74 -17.47 40.40
CA HIS A 81 3.06 -16.83 40.40
C HIS A 81 4.05 -17.58 39.51
N TRP A 82 4.03 -18.92 39.52
CA TRP A 82 4.85 -19.75 38.65
C TRP A 82 4.44 -19.62 37.17
N PHE A 83 3.14 -19.60 36.88
CA PHE A 83 2.60 -19.43 35.52
C PHE A 83 2.83 -18.00 34.97
N THR A 84 2.70 -16.99 35.83
CA THR A 84 3.00 -15.59 35.47
C THR A 84 4.50 -15.39 35.28
N HIS A 85 5.38 -15.94 36.12
CA HIS A 85 6.83 -15.86 35.92
C HIS A 85 7.31 -16.59 34.66
N ILE A 86 6.73 -17.74 34.33
CA ILE A 86 7.03 -18.43 33.07
C ILE A 86 6.54 -17.61 31.87
N ARG A 87 5.29 -17.11 31.87
CA ARG A 87 4.82 -16.22 30.78
C ARG A 87 5.62 -14.93 30.68
N LEU A 88 6.02 -14.32 31.79
CA LEU A 88 6.85 -13.11 31.84
C LEU A 88 8.25 -13.38 31.29
N LYS A 89 8.95 -14.46 31.70
CA LYS A 89 10.27 -14.82 31.19
C LYS A 89 10.27 -15.12 29.68
N LEU A 90 9.21 -15.79 29.22
CA LEU A 90 8.99 -16.12 27.82
C LEU A 90 8.75 -14.84 26.96
N LEU A 91 8.20 -13.77 27.53
CA LEU A 91 8.06 -12.44 26.88
C LEU A 91 9.35 -11.59 26.89
N ILE A 92 10.37 -11.91 27.71
CA ILE A 92 11.58 -11.08 27.80
C ILE A 92 12.36 -11.11 26.48
N ILE A 93 12.55 -12.31 25.90
CA ILE A 93 13.27 -12.46 24.63
C ILE A 93 12.51 -11.76 23.51
N GLU A 94 11.19 -11.96 23.44
CA GLU A 94 10.34 -11.30 22.44
C GLU A 94 10.40 -9.78 22.57
N ARG A 95 10.34 -9.24 23.79
CA ARG A 95 10.45 -7.81 24.06
C ARG A 95 11.83 -7.26 23.71
N TYR A 96 12.89 -8.01 24.01
CA TYR A 96 14.26 -7.63 23.69
C TYR A 96 14.46 -7.57 22.17
N VAL A 97 14.10 -8.65 21.46
CA VAL A 97 14.17 -8.70 19.99
C VAL A 97 13.27 -7.64 19.37
N PHE A 98 12.05 -7.43 19.89
CA PHE A 98 11.18 -6.37 19.39
C PHE A 98 11.79 -4.97 19.56
N GLY A 99 12.43 -4.69 20.71
CA GLY A 99 13.14 -3.44 20.93
C GLY A 99 14.28 -3.23 19.93
N GLU A 100 14.99 -4.30 19.57
CA GLU A 100 16.06 -4.27 18.58
C GLU A 100 15.56 -4.01 17.16
N VAL A 101 14.48 -4.68 16.76
CA VAL A 101 13.90 -4.50 15.43
C VAL A 101 13.22 -3.13 15.32
N TRP A 102 12.56 -2.67 16.39
CA TRP A 102 11.83 -1.40 16.41
C TRP A 102 12.74 -0.19 16.21
N SER A 103 13.92 -0.18 16.84
CA SER A 103 14.90 0.91 16.68
C SER A 103 15.41 0.99 15.24
N SER A 104 15.77 -0.15 14.65
CA SER A 104 16.22 -0.26 13.27
C SER A 104 15.11 0.09 12.27
N PHE A 105 13.86 -0.25 12.60
CA PHE A 105 12.67 0.07 11.80
C PHE A 105 12.40 1.57 11.73
N LEU A 106 12.40 2.26 12.88
CA LEU A 106 12.21 3.72 12.88
C LEU A 106 13.32 4.43 12.09
N LEU A 107 14.57 3.99 12.24
CA LEU A 107 15.68 4.52 11.46
C LEU A 107 15.47 4.28 9.95
N GLY A 108 15.03 3.08 9.58
CA GLY A 108 14.68 2.75 8.19
C GLY A 108 13.55 3.64 7.67
N VAL A 109 12.42 3.74 8.38
CA VAL A 109 11.27 4.55 7.96
C VAL A 109 11.68 6.01 7.76
N LEU A 110 12.38 6.60 8.72
CA LEU A 110 12.85 7.99 8.62
C LEU A 110 13.84 8.15 7.46
N GLY A 111 14.86 7.30 7.38
CA GLY A 111 15.89 7.38 6.34
C GLY A 111 15.32 7.25 4.93
N PHE A 112 14.48 6.24 4.68
CA PHE A 112 13.86 6.05 3.37
C PHE A 112 12.82 7.13 3.03
N THR A 113 12.04 7.60 4.00
CA THR A 113 11.07 8.69 3.75
C THR A 113 11.77 9.99 3.42
N ILE A 114 12.83 10.36 4.17
CA ILE A 114 13.64 11.54 3.89
C ILE A 114 14.32 11.40 2.52
N PHE A 115 14.88 10.24 2.20
CA PHE A 115 15.47 9.97 0.90
C PHE A 115 14.45 10.22 -0.24
N MET A 116 13.22 9.73 -0.11
CA MET A 116 12.16 9.95 -1.10
C MET A 116 11.69 11.41 -1.19
N ILE A 117 11.68 12.14 -0.07
CA ILE A 117 11.38 13.57 -0.07
C ILE A 117 12.48 14.35 -0.80
N ILE A 118 13.75 14.02 -0.55
CA ILE A 118 14.89 14.66 -1.23
C ILE A 118 14.81 14.46 -2.74
N THR A 119 14.56 13.24 -3.21
CA THR A 119 14.42 12.97 -4.65
C THR A 119 13.22 13.72 -5.25
N SER A 120 12.14 13.86 -4.49
CA SER A 120 10.99 14.69 -4.87
C SER A 120 11.37 16.17 -5.02
N VAL A 121 12.10 16.73 -4.04
CA VAL A 121 12.59 18.12 -4.11
C VAL A 121 13.47 18.33 -5.33
N PHE A 122 14.36 17.39 -5.68
CA PHE A 122 15.16 17.52 -6.91
C PHE A 122 14.29 17.47 -8.17
N THR A 123 13.27 16.60 -8.20
CA THR A 123 12.39 16.44 -9.37
C THR A 123 11.46 17.65 -9.57
N LEU A 124 10.98 18.26 -8.48
CA LEU A 124 10.19 19.48 -8.53
C LEU A 124 11.04 20.76 -8.48
N GLY A 125 12.32 20.67 -8.15
CA GLY A 125 13.22 21.79 -7.93
C GLY A 125 13.26 22.73 -9.12
N ASP A 126 13.44 22.20 -10.33
CA ASP A 126 13.45 22.99 -11.57
C ASP A 126 12.15 23.80 -11.75
N LYS A 127 11.02 23.26 -11.28
CA LYS A 127 9.69 23.91 -11.36
C LYS A 127 9.43 24.87 -10.21
N ILE A 128 10.07 24.66 -9.06
CA ILE A 128 9.89 25.47 -7.84
C ILE A 128 10.82 26.69 -7.90
N PHE A 129 12.09 26.49 -8.26
CA PHE A 129 13.12 27.54 -8.29
C PHE A 129 12.92 28.52 -9.45
N SER A 130 12.39 28.06 -10.59
CA SER A 130 12.08 28.94 -11.72
C SER A 130 10.85 29.83 -11.51
N LYS A 131 10.01 29.53 -10.50
CA LYS A 131 8.66 30.11 -10.35
C LYS A 131 8.44 30.91 -9.07
N HIS A 132 9.52 31.28 -8.36
CA HIS A 132 9.48 32.07 -7.11
C HIS A 132 8.41 31.62 -6.10
N ILE A 133 8.18 30.30 -5.97
CA ILE A 133 7.16 29.78 -5.07
C ILE A 133 7.58 30.07 -3.62
N PRO A 134 6.70 30.62 -2.76
CA PRO A 134 7.03 30.88 -1.36
C PRO A 134 7.50 29.61 -0.64
N PHE A 135 8.53 29.73 0.19
CA PHE A 135 9.12 28.59 0.92
C PHE A 135 8.08 27.79 1.73
N PHE A 136 7.16 28.48 2.41
CA PHE A 136 6.10 27.82 3.20
C PHE A 136 5.13 26.99 2.33
N THR A 137 4.88 27.43 1.09
CA THR A 137 4.09 26.65 0.14
C THR A 137 4.82 25.38 -0.26
N VAL A 138 6.12 25.47 -0.54
CA VAL A 138 6.95 24.30 -0.85
C VAL A 138 6.93 23.32 0.31
N LEU A 139 7.12 23.81 1.54
CA LEU A 139 7.06 22.97 2.74
C LEU A 139 5.71 22.28 2.91
N LYS A 140 4.60 23.01 2.70
CA LYS A 140 3.24 22.45 2.71
C LYS A 140 3.08 21.33 1.68
N VAL A 141 3.54 21.56 0.45
CA VAL A 141 3.49 20.59 -0.65
C VAL A 141 4.30 19.32 -0.31
N LEU A 142 5.51 19.47 0.27
CA LEU A 142 6.32 18.34 0.71
C LEU A 142 5.66 17.53 1.84
N LEU A 143 5.05 18.21 2.82
CA LEU A 143 4.31 17.56 3.90
C LEU A 143 3.07 16.82 3.39
N LEU A 144 2.39 17.36 2.39
CA LEU A 144 1.24 16.69 1.75
C LEU A 144 1.67 15.44 0.98
N SER A 145 2.86 15.42 0.37
CA SER A 145 3.40 14.23 -0.32
C SER A 145 4.01 13.19 0.62
N ALA A 146 4.38 13.56 1.85
CA ALA A 146 5.08 12.67 2.77
C ALA A 146 4.34 11.34 3.07
N PRO A 147 3.01 11.29 3.27
CA PRO A 147 2.29 10.03 3.49
C PRO A 147 2.36 9.07 2.31
N ALA A 148 2.40 9.57 1.07
CA ALA A 148 2.57 8.73 -0.11
C ALA A 148 3.95 8.05 -0.11
N TYR A 149 5.00 8.79 0.27
CA TYR A 149 6.35 8.24 0.43
C TYR A 149 6.44 7.27 1.61
N LEU A 150 5.73 7.54 2.70
CA LEU A 150 5.68 6.65 3.86
C LEU A 150 5.14 5.26 3.48
N VAL A 151 4.08 5.19 2.66
CA VAL A 151 3.51 3.91 2.21
C VAL A 151 4.55 3.06 1.47
N LEU A 152 5.38 3.70 0.63
CA LEU A 152 6.45 3.03 -0.11
C LEU A 152 7.65 2.68 0.79
N ALA A 153 7.95 3.52 1.78
CA ALA A 153 9.06 3.35 2.70
C ALA A 153 8.83 2.20 3.69
N LEU A 154 7.58 1.94 4.13
CA LEU A 154 7.27 0.97 5.19
C LEU A 154 7.73 -0.48 4.91
N PRO A 155 7.43 -1.11 3.76
CA PRO A 155 7.91 -2.47 3.46
C PRO A 155 9.45 -2.55 3.43
N VAL A 156 10.08 -1.54 2.85
CA VAL A 156 11.53 -1.46 2.73
C VAL A 156 12.19 -1.25 4.09
N ALA A 157 11.60 -0.40 4.94
CA ALA A 157 12.05 -0.20 6.30
C ALA A 157 11.92 -1.49 7.13
N THR A 158 10.89 -2.31 6.93
CA THR A 158 10.80 -3.62 7.61
C THR A 158 11.87 -4.60 7.17
N LEU A 159 12.20 -4.64 5.88
CA LEU A 159 13.31 -5.45 5.37
C LEU A 159 14.63 -5.01 5.98
N PHE A 160 14.90 -3.70 5.94
CA PHE A 160 16.10 -3.11 6.53
C PHE A 160 16.21 -3.41 8.02
N ALA A 161 15.14 -3.19 8.78
CA ALA A 161 15.08 -3.48 10.21
C ALA A 161 15.37 -4.95 10.52
N THR A 162 14.78 -5.84 9.74
CA THR A 162 14.96 -7.29 9.90
C THR A 162 16.40 -7.70 9.66
N LEU A 163 17.02 -7.23 8.56
CA LEU A 163 18.41 -7.54 8.23
C LEU A 163 19.38 -6.96 9.26
N MET A 164 19.14 -5.73 9.73
CA MET A 164 19.99 -5.07 10.73
C MET A 164 19.90 -5.76 12.09
N ALA A 165 18.68 -5.97 12.61
CA ALA A 165 18.48 -6.59 13.91
C ALA A 165 18.97 -8.05 13.90
N MET A 166 18.59 -8.83 12.89
CA MET A 166 19.02 -10.23 12.80
C MET A 166 20.53 -10.35 12.54
N GLY A 167 21.11 -9.42 11.76
CA GLY A 167 22.54 -9.32 11.55
C GLY A 167 23.30 -9.04 12.84
N ARG A 168 22.79 -8.14 13.69
CA ARG A 168 23.39 -7.86 15.01
C ARG A 168 23.29 -9.07 15.94
N LEU A 169 22.11 -9.65 16.09
CA LEU A 169 21.88 -10.84 16.93
C LEU A 169 22.74 -12.04 16.50
N SER A 170 22.97 -12.21 15.21
CA SER A 170 23.84 -13.25 14.66
C SER A 170 25.31 -12.98 14.96
N ARG A 171 25.76 -11.74 14.77
CA ARG A 171 27.16 -11.31 14.99
C ARG A 171 27.57 -11.40 16.46
N ASP A 172 26.71 -10.95 17.35
CA ASP A 172 26.95 -10.96 18.79
C ASP A 172 26.78 -12.39 19.38
N ASN A 173 26.58 -13.40 18.54
CA ASN A 173 26.28 -14.79 18.89
C ASN A 173 25.06 -14.98 19.81
N GLU A 174 24.23 -13.95 19.96
CA GLU A 174 23.01 -13.98 20.77
C GLU A 174 21.99 -14.96 20.19
N LEU A 175 21.88 -15.04 18.86
CA LEU A 175 21.00 -15.99 18.19
C LEU A 175 21.38 -17.45 18.50
N THR A 176 22.68 -17.75 18.47
CA THR A 176 23.21 -19.08 18.82
C THR A 176 22.97 -19.39 20.29
N ALA A 177 23.19 -18.42 21.18
CA ALA A 177 22.95 -18.56 22.61
C ALA A 177 21.46 -18.81 22.94
N MET A 178 20.53 -18.13 22.26
CA MET A 178 19.10 -18.41 22.41
C MET A 178 18.75 -19.82 21.96
N TYR A 179 19.27 -20.24 20.80
CA TYR A 179 18.99 -21.55 20.23
C TYR A 179 19.52 -22.70 21.11
N THR A 180 20.74 -22.59 21.66
CA THR A 180 21.32 -23.62 22.55
C THR A 180 20.59 -23.73 23.89
N ASN A 181 19.90 -22.69 24.33
CA ASN A 181 19.03 -22.70 25.51
C ASN A 181 17.60 -23.23 25.23
N GLY A 182 17.37 -23.82 24.05
CA GLY A 182 16.09 -24.43 23.69
C GLY A 182 15.01 -23.44 23.26
N VAL A 183 15.36 -22.19 22.95
CA VAL A 183 14.42 -21.22 22.39
C VAL A 183 14.17 -21.57 20.92
N SER A 184 12.91 -21.81 20.56
CA SER A 184 12.55 -22.14 19.18
C SER A 184 12.79 -20.94 18.24
N LEU A 185 13.26 -21.23 17.02
CA LEU A 185 13.47 -20.20 15.99
C LEU A 185 12.18 -19.43 15.65
N TYR A 186 11.03 -20.11 15.69
CA TYR A 186 9.72 -19.50 15.48
C TYR A 186 9.42 -18.38 16.48
N ARG A 187 9.87 -18.53 17.72
CA ARG A 187 9.66 -17.52 18.76
C ARG A 187 10.50 -16.28 18.51
N ILE A 188 11.75 -16.47 18.07
CA ILE A 188 12.65 -15.37 17.69
C ILE A 188 12.09 -14.65 16.46
N PHE A 189 11.47 -15.39 15.53
CA PHE A 189 10.85 -14.86 14.32
C PHE A 189 9.55 -14.06 14.56
N LEU A 190 8.76 -14.43 15.58
CA LEU A 190 7.46 -13.83 15.87
C LEU A 190 7.45 -12.29 15.95
N PRO A 191 8.38 -11.60 16.65
CA PRO A 191 8.41 -10.14 16.68
C PRO A 191 8.67 -9.50 15.30
N PHE A 192 9.45 -10.15 14.43
CA PHE A 192 9.65 -9.70 13.05
C PHE A 192 8.34 -9.82 12.26
N LEU A 193 7.67 -10.97 12.35
CA LEU A 193 6.38 -11.18 11.67
C LEU A 193 5.31 -10.20 12.17
N ALA A 194 5.25 -9.95 13.47
CA ALA A 194 4.34 -8.97 14.06
C ALA A 194 4.59 -7.56 13.50
N LEU A 195 5.86 -7.17 13.34
CA LEU A 195 6.22 -5.90 12.72
C LEU A 195 5.85 -5.85 11.23
N ALA A 196 6.05 -6.92 10.45
CA ALA A 196 5.60 -6.97 9.06
C ALA A 196 4.10 -6.78 8.94
N VAL A 197 3.31 -7.47 9.76
CA VAL A 197 1.85 -7.33 9.74
C VAL A 197 1.44 -5.92 10.15
N ALA A 198 2.05 -5.37 11.22
CA ALA A 198 1.77 -4.02 11.68
C ALA A 198 2.12 -2.95 10.63
N SER A 199 3.29 -3.07 9.98
CA SER A 199 3.72 -2.16 8.92
C SER A 199 2.84 -2.27 7.67
N GLY A 200 2.46 -3.48 7.25
CA GLY A 200 1.57 -3.69 6.11
C GLY A 200 0.19 -3.09 6.36
N LEU A 201 -0.34 -3.27 7.57
CA LEU A 201 -1.59 -2.63 7.99
C LEU A 201 -1.47 -1.11 8.02
N ALA A 202 -0.37 -0.57 8.56
CA ALA A 202 -0.11 0.87 8.56
C ALA A 202 0.00 1.45 7.14
N SER A 203 0.67 0.74 6.23
CA SER A 203 0.72 1.09 4.80
C SER A 203 -0.67 1.14 4.19
N PHE A 204 -1.48 0.10 4.41
CA PHE A 204 -2.84 0.04 3.88
C PHE A 204 -3.71 1.21 4.38
N LEU A 205 -3.73 1.43 5.70
CA LEU A 205 -4.53 2.50 6.31
C LEU A 205 -4.09 3.89 5.85
N THR A 206 -2.79 4.11 5.74
CA THR A 206 -2.24 5.39 5.24
C THR A 206 -2.64 5.59 3.78
N TYR A 207 -2.50 4.55 2.95
CA TYR A 207 -2.80 4.62 1.53
C TYR A 207 -4.30 4.80 1.24
N GLU A 208 -5.18 4.24 2.08
CA GLU A 208 -6.62 4.34 1.87
C GLU A 208 -7.23 5.64 2.44
N HIS A 209 -6.77 6.09 3.62
CA HIS A 209 -7.41 7.22 4.32
C HIS A 209 -6.62 8.52 4.26
N VAL A 210 -5.29 8.46 4.24
CA VAL A 210 -4.43 9.66 4.40
C VAL A 210 -3.95 10.18 3.05
N VAL A 211 -3.57 9.28 2.14
CA VAL A 211 -3.00 9.65 0.83
C VAL A 211 -4.01 10.37 -0.08
N PRO A 212 -5.26 9.90 -0.26
CA PRO A 212 -6.20 10.55 -1.18
C PRO A 212 -6.56 12.01 -0.83
N PRO A 213 -6.94 12.36 0.42
CA PRO A 213 -7.24 13.75 0.74
C PRO A 213 -6.01 14.66 0.63
N ASN A 214 -4.83 14.16 1.01
CA ASN A 214 -3.60 14.92 0.92
C ASN A 214 -3.18 15.19 -0.52
N ASN A 215 -3.36 14.21 -1.42
CA ASN A 215 -3.08 14.39 -2.85
C ASN A 215 -4.07 15.37 -3.51
N LYS A 216 -5.34 15.36 -3.11
CA LYS A 216 -6.33 16.35 -3.56
C LYS A 216 -5.93 17.77 -3.15
N GLU A 217 -5.50 17.95 -1.89
CA GLU A 217 -5.00 19.24 -1.40
C GLU A 217 -3.65 19.67 -2.02
N PHE A 218 -2.76 18.71 -2.28
CA PHE A 218 -1.51 18.93 -3.02
C PHE A 218 -1.79 19.51 -4.41
N LYS A 219 -2.73 18.91 -5.14
CA LYS A 219 -3.16 19.38 -6.45
C LYS A 219 -3.82 20.75 -6.40
N ARG A 220 -4.73 21.01 -5.45
CA ARG A 220 -5.35 22.33 -5.26
C ARG A 220 -4.31 23.41 -4.98
N THR A 221 -3.36 23.10 -4.11
CA THR A 221 -2.28 24.03 -3.76
C THR A 221 -1.41 24.34 -4.97
N LEU A 222 -1.06 23.34 -5.78
CA LEU A 222 -0.29 23.55 -7.01
C LEU A 222 -1.10 24.21 -8.14
N ALA A 223 -2.41 23.96 -8.22
CA ALA A 223 -3.28 24.50 -9.26
C ALA A 223 -3.32 26.03 -9.24
N VAL A 224 -3.31 26.66 -8.06
CA VAL A 224 -3.29 28.13 -7.92
C VAL A 224 -2.03 28.76 -8.55
N PHE A 225 -0.88 28.08 -8.45
CA PHE A 225 0.37 28.53 -9.08
C PHE A 225 0.49 28.16 -10.56
N TRP A 226 -0.32 27.21 -11.04
CA TRP A 226 -0.32 26.78 -12.44
C TRP A 226 -1.35 27.54 -13.28
N GLU A 227 -2.52 27.85 -12.70
CA GLU A 227 -3.61 28.59 -13.36
C GLU A 227 -3.27 30.07 -13.55
N SER A 228 -2.55 30.68 -12.62
CA SER A 228 -1.99 32.03 -12.77
C SER A 228 -0.85 32.12 -13.79
N GLN A 229 -0.38 31.00 -14.35
CA GLN A 229 0.86 30.89 -15.13
C GLN A 229 0.70 30.04 -16.41
N VAL A 230 -0.54 29.82 -16.89
CA VAL A 230 -0.79 29.03 -18.11
C VAL A 230 -0.03 29.58 -19.34
N VAL A 231 0.24 30.89 -19.35
CA VAL A 231 1.04 31.59 -20.37
C VAL A 231 2.47 31.02 -20.48
N ASP A 232 3.08 30.56 -19.39
CA ASP A 232 4.46 30.04 -19.38
C ASP A 232 4.61 28.64 -19.99
N TYR A 233 3.50 27.87 -20.06
CA TYR A 233 3.50 26.53 -20.66
C TYR A 233 3.26 26.54 -22.17
N VAL A 234 2.76 27.66 -22.68
CA VAL A 234 2.68 27.90 -24.12
C VAL A 234 4.08 28.26 -24.60
N LYS A 235 4.85 27.25 -25.00
CA LYS A 235 6.11 27.50 -25.71
C LYS A 235 5.80 28.03 -27.11
N PRO A 236 6.39 29.15 -27.56
CA PRO A 236 6.26 29.62 -28.92
C PRO A 236 6.70 28.53 -29.90
N ASN A 237 6.04 28.46 -31.06
CA ASN A 237 6.27 27.48 -32.13
C ASN A 237 5.93 26.00 -31.81
N LEU A 238 5.16 25.71 -30.76
CA LEU A 238 4.72 24.34 -30.46
C LEU A 238 3.25 24.12 -30.88
N ILE A 239 2.99 23.02 -31.60
CA ILE A 239 1.62 22.59 -31.88
C ILE A 239 1.03 21.89 -30.64
N ILE A 240 0.02 22.48 -30.04
CA ILE A 240 -0.70 21.91 -28.89
C ILE A 240 -2.02 21.30 -29.38
N LYS A 241 -2.19 19.99 -29.21
CA LYS A 241 -3.45 19.32 -29.54
C LYS A 241 -4.54 19.70 -28.53
N ALA A 242 -5.66 20.22 -29.00
CA ALA A 242 -6.85 20.63 -28.24
C ALA A 242 -7.95 19.55 -28.27
N PRO A 243 -9.10 19.71 -27.57
CA PRO A 243 -10.22 18.76 -27.65
C PRO A 243 -10.81 18.75 -29.05
N GLU A 244 -11.62 17.75 -29.41
CA GLU A 244 -12.39 17.74 -30.68
C GLU A 244 -11.52 17.80 -31.96
N LYS A 245 -10.31 17.21 -31.95
CA LYS A 245 -9.35 17.25 -33.08
C LYS A 245 -8.94 18.66 -33.51
N LYS A 246 -9.01 19.63 -32.59
CA LYS A 246 -8.47 20.97 -32.80
C LYS A 246 -6.96 20.99 -32.48
N TYR A 247 -6.18 21.83 -33.15
CA TYR A 247 -4.74 22.03 -32.90
C TYR A 247 -4.44 23.52 -32.83
N PHE A 248 -3.68 23.94 -31.81
CA PHE A 248 -3.22 25.31 -31.67
C PHE A 248 -1.76 25.43 -32.06
N TYR A 249 -1.43 26.53 -32.72
CA TYR A 249 -0.08 27.01 -32.94
C TYR A 249 -0.02 28.46 -32.46
N ILE A 250 1.03 28.81 -31.73
CA ILE A 250 1.22 30.17 -31.21
C ILE A 250 2.62 30.60 -31.63
N ASP A 251 2.70 31.69 -32.40
CA ASP A 251 3.96 32.18 -32.95
C ASP A 251 4.84 32.76 -31.84
N GLU A 252 4.31 33.72 -31.06
CA GLU A 252 5.04 34.39 -29.98
C GLU A 252 4.15 34.60 -28.75
N VAL A 253 4.76 34.61 -27.57
CA VAL A 253 4.06 34.81 -26.29
C VAL A 253 4.78 35.90 -25.50
N GLU A 254 4.13 37.04 -25.33
CA GLU A 254 4.59 38.12 -24.47
C GLU A 254 4.19 37.82 -23.01
N LYS A 255 5.18 37.45 -22.20
CA LYS A 255 4.96 36.93 -20.85
C LYS A 255 4.53 37.98 -19.83
N GLU A 256 4.94 39.23 -20.02
CA GLU A 256 4.66 40.32 -19.07
C GLU A 256 3.19 40.78 -19.12
N GLN A 257 2.58 40.76 -20.30
CA GLN A 257 1.19 41.18 -20.51
C GLN A 257 0.22 40.01 -20.74
N GLY A 258 0.73 38.78 -20.91
CA GLY A 258 -0.09 37.58 -21.17
C GLY A 258 -0.73 37.57 -22.56
N ILE A 259 -0.15 38.32 -23.50
CA ILE A 259 -0.63 38.44 -24.89
C ILE A 259 0.11 37.42 -25.75
N MET A 260 -0.66 36.66 -26.54
CA MET A 260 -0.16 35.70 -27.51
C MET A 260 -0.34 36.29 -28.91
N HIS A 261 0.75 36.39 -29.67
CA HIS A 261 0.73 36.88 -31.05
C HIS A 261 0.69 35.72 -32.04
N GLY A 262 -0.05 35.89 -33.12
CA GLY A 262 -0.07 34.94 -34.24
C GLY A 262 -0.63 33.57 -33.83
N VAL A 263 -1.83 33.56 -33.25
CA VAL A 263 -2.48 32.30 -32.84
C VAL A 263 -3.20 31.68 -34.04
N ARG A 264 -2.87 30.42 -34.34
CA ARG A 264 -3.49 29.64 -35.41
C ARG A 264 -4.19 28.43 -34.80
N LEU A 265 -5.47 28.28 -35.05
CA LEU A 265 -6.27 27.15 -34.61
C LEU A 265 -6.74 26.35 -35.84
N TYR A 266 -6.35 25.09 -35.91
CA TYR A 266 -6.79 24.14 -36.92
C TYR A 266 -7.92 23.30 -36.35
N ASP A 267 -9.09 23.30 -36.97
CA ASP A 267 -10.27 22.55 -36.55
C ASP A 267 -10.61 21.47 -37.57
N TYR A 268 -10.20 20.24 -37.26
CA TYR A 268 -10.51 19.04 -38.02
C TYR A 268 -11.83 18.43 -37.52
N GLY A 269 -12.95 19.12 -37.76
CA GLY A 269 -14.29 18.61 -37.44
C GLY A 269 -14.56 17.21 -38.01
N GLU A 270 -15.57 16.50 -37.47
CA GLU A 270 -15.87 15.14 -37.92
C GLU A 270 -16.26 15.09 -39.41
N GLY A 271 -15.53 14.27 -40.18
CA GLY A 271 -15.82 14.02 -41.60
C GLY A 271 -15.24 15.02 -42.61
N ARG A 272 -14.46 16.03 -42.19
CA ARG A 272 -13.83 16.99 -43.12
C ARG A 272 -12.43 16.53 -43.55
N SER A 273 -12.13 16.58 -44.85
CA SER A 273 -10.79 16.29 -45.40
C SER A 273 -9.78 17.41 -45.12
N PHE A 274 -10.28 18.65 -44.98
CA PHE A 274 -9.47 19.83 -44.70
C PHE A 274 -9.91 20.55 -43.42
N PRO A 275 -8.97 21.02 -42.59
CA PRO A 275 -9.30 21.74 -41.36
C PRO A 275 -9.84 23.14 -41.67
N ARG A 276 -10.75 23.63 -40.83
CA ARG A 276 -11.02 25.08 -40.75
C ARG A 276 -9.86 25.74 -40.00
N LEU A 277 -9.29 26.80 -40.57
CA LEU A 277 -8.17 27.52 -39.97
C LEU A 277 -8.65 28.87 -39.43
N TYR A 278 -8.51 29.07 -38.13
CA TYR A 278 -8.73 30.36 -37.47
C TYR A 278 -7.37 31.02 -37.24
N LEU A 279 -7.16 32.20 -37.81
CA LEU A 279 -5.96 33.03 -37.59
C LEU A 279 -6.34 34.24 -36.75
N ALA A 280 -5.73 34.39 -35.58
CA ALA A 280 -5.89 35.56 -34.72
C ALA A 280 -4.55 36.30 -34.61
N GLN A 281 -4.58 37.63 -34.73
CA GLN A 281 -3.39 38.46 -34.61
C GLN A 281 -2.91 38.52 -33.16
N ASN A 282 -3.86 38.77 -32.24
CA ASN A 282 -3.63 38.83 -30.80
C ASN A 282 -4.62 37.90 -30.10
N ALA A 283 -4.18 37.28 -29.03
CA ALA A 283 -5.04 36.53 -28.13
C ALA A 283 -4.63 36.78 -26.69
N PHE A 284 -5.60 36.94 -25.81
CA PHE A 284 -5.37 37.14 -24.39
C PHE A 284 -6.13 36.09 -23.58
N MET A 285 -5.55 35.72 -22.45
CA MET A 285 -6.17 34.75 -21.54
C MET A 285 -6.97 35.49 -20.47
N HIS A 286 -8.28 35.23 -20.41
CA HIS A 286 -9.14 35.82 -19.39
C HIS A 286 -10.06 34.74 -18.81
N GLU A 287 -10.03 34.54 -17.49
CA GLU A 287 -10.83 33.53 -16.77
C GLU A 287 -10.69 32.09 -17.35
N GLY A 288 -9.52 31.76 -17.89
CA GLY A 288 -9.25 30.47 -18.54
C GLY A 288 -9.77 30.35 -19.99
N PHE A 289 -10.45 31.36 -20.52
CA PHE A 289 -10.78 31.40 -21.94
C PHE A 289 -9.66 32.06 -22.72
N LEU A 290 -9.29 31.45 -23.86
CA LEU A 290 -8.49 32.15 -24.86
C LEU A 290 -9.45 33.02 -25.67
N ASN A 291 -9.38 34.33 -25.44
CA ASN A 291 -10.10 35.30 -26.24
C ASN A 291 -9.23 35.68 -27.43
N LEU A 292 -9.69 35.30 -28.63
CA LEU A 292 -9.02 35.61 -29.88
C LEU A 292 -9.56 36.94 -30.42
N GLU A 293 -8.68 37.90 -30.69
CA GLU A 293 -9.03 39.17 -31.35
C GLU A 293 -8.76 39.10 -32.85
N ASN A 294 -9.63 39.77 -33.63
CA ASN A 294 -9.48 39.92 -35.09
C ASN A 294 -9.30 38.57 -35.82
N VAL A 295 -10.16 37.60 -35.51
CA VAL A 295 -10.08 36.25 -36.06
C VAL A 295 -10.47 36.23 -37.53
N ARG A 296 -9.59 35.73 -38.38
CA ARG A 296 -9.87 35.40 -39.79
C ARG A 296 -10.10 33.90 -39.90
N VAL A 297 -11.24 33.50 -40.47
CA VAL A 297 -11.59 32.09 -40.63
C VAL A 297 -11.45 31.70 -42.09
N TYR A 298 -10.61 30.70 -42.35
CA TYR A 298 -10.44 30.08 -43.65
C TYR A 298 -11.19 28.75 -43.65
N GLU A 299 -12.25 28.70 -44.44
CA GLU A 299 -12.99 27.47 -44.71
C GLU A 299 -12.73 27.02 -46.16
N PRO A 300 -11.94 25.95 -46.36
CA PRO A 300 -11.72 25.40 -47.70
C PRO A 300 -12.96 24.64 -48.16
N GLN A 301 -13.54 25.05 -49.29
CA GLN A 301 -14.66 24.36 -49.92
C GLN A 301 -14.13 23.23 -50.83
N GLU A 302 -14.54 21.98 -50.58
CA GLU A 302 -13.98 20.76 -51.21
C GLU A 302 -14.12 20.69 -52.75
N ARG A 303 -14.81 21.62 -53.42
CA ARG A 303 -15.18 21.46 -54.84
C ARG A 303 -14.62 22.49 -55.83
N ASN A 304 -13.97 23.59 -55.40
CA ASN A 304 -13.55 24.59 -56.40
C ASN A 304 -12.36 25.52 -56.07
N GLY A 305 -11.48 25.17 -55.13
CA GLY A 305 -10.20 25.87 -54.93
C GLY A 305 -10.27 27.34 -54.45
N SER A 306 -11.45 27.96 -54.40
CA SER A 306 -11.66 29.27 -53.79
C SER A 306 -11.87 29.11 -52.29
N SER A 307 -10.95 29.61 -51.48
CA SER A 307 -11.16 29.77 -50.04
C SER A 307 -12.04 31.01 -49.83
N ILE A 308 -13.16 30.84 -49.11
CA ILE A 308 -13.95 31.99 -48.68
C ILE A 308 -13.30 32.49 -47.39
N VAL A 309 -12.75 33.71 -47.43
CA VAL A 309 -12.37 34.46 -46.22
C VAL A 309 -13.67 35.00 -45.64
N SER A 310 -14.28 34.25 -44.72
CA SER A 310 -15.48 34.72 -44.04
C SER A 310 -15.12 35.58 -42.83
N VAL A 311 -16.03 36.51 -42.58
CA VAL A 311 -15.93 37.74 -41.81
C VAL A 311 -15.36 37.59 -40.39
N VAL A 312 -14.64 38.62 -39.97
CA VAL A 312 -14.18 38.90 -38.60
C VAL A 312 -15.32 38.67 -37.62
N THR A 313 -15.25 37.58 -36.86
CA THR A 313 -16.16 37.37 -35.73
C THR A 313 -15.54 38.07 -34.51
N PRO A 314 -16.27 38.99 -33.85
CA PRO A 314 -15.81 39.51 -32.56
C PRO A 314 -15.76 38.37 -31.54
N GLY A 315 -14.56 38.07 -31.05
CA GLY A 315 -14.34 37.26 -29.85
C GLY A 315 -14.82 35.80 -29.94
N THR A 316 -14.19 35.00 -30.83
CA THR A 316 -14.32 33.55 -30.73
C THR A 316 -13.63 33.09 -29.45
N ARG A 317 -14.42 32.74 -28.43
CA ARG A 317 -13.90 32.16 -27.18
C ARG A 317 -13.60 30.69 -27.43
N VAL A 318 -12.33 30.30 -27.27
CA VAL A 318 -11.96 28.89 -27.33
C VAL A 318 -11.49 28.46 -25.95
N ASP A 319 -12.19 27.47 -25.40
CA ASP A 319 -11.94 26.96 -24.05
C ASP A 319 -10.70 26.05 -24.04
N ILE A 320 -9.52 26.69 -24.03
CA ILE A 320 -8.24 25.99 -23.89
C ILE A 320 -8.05 25.55 -22.44
N ALA A 321 -8.53 26.35 -21.46
CA ALA A 321 -8.42 25.96 -20.07
C ALA A 321 -9.21 24.70 -19.75
N ARG A 322 -10.28 24.33 -20.45
CA ARG A 322 -10.93 23.03 -20.25
C ARG A 322 -10.01 21.86 -20.56
N LYS A 323 -9.18 21.90 -21.61
CA LYS A 323 -8.21 20.80 -21.85
C LYS A 323 -7.05 20.82 -20.88
N ILE A 324 -6.59 22.00 -20.47
CA ILE A 324 -5.57 22.12 -19.43
C ILE A 324 -6.13 21.58 -18.11
N ARG A 325 -7.36 21.93 -17.73
CA ARG A 325 -8.09 21.38 -16.59
C ARG A 325 -8.44 19.90 -16.74
N GLU A 326 -8.74 19.37 -17.92
CA GLU A 326 -8.89 17.91 -18.15
C GLU A 326 -7.55 17.19 -18.04
N PHE A 327 -6.47 17.75 -18.59
CA PHE A 327 -5.12 17.18 -18.56
C PHE A 327 -4.51 17.21 -17.15
N TYR A 328 -4.83 18.22 -16.34
CA TYR A 328 -4.39 18.36 -14.94
C TYR A 328 -5.42 17.85 -13.91
N GLY A 329 -6.67 17.66 -14.30
CA GLY A 329 -7.80 17.23 -13.47
C GLY A 329 -8.12 15.75 -13.55
N GLU A 330 -7.53 15.00 -14.49
CA GLU A 330 -7.51 13.54 -14.36
C GLU A 330 -6.64 13.16 -13.16
N GLU A 331 -7.31 12.80 -12.06
CA GLU A 331 -6.67 12.22 -10.88
C GLU A 331 -5.94 10.95 -11.29
N ALA A 332 -4.62 10.91 -11.03
CA ALA A 332 -3.83 9.75 -11.35
C ALA A 332 -4.37 8.56 -10.54
N PRO A 333 -4.34 7.32 -11.05
CA PRO A 333 -4.97 6.17 -10.38
C PRO A 333 -4.45 5.94 -8.94
N GLN A 334 -3.22 6.38 -8.72
CA GLN A 334 -2.49 6.31 -7.45
C GLN A 334 -3.00 7.28 -6.38
N GLU A 335 -3.78 8.28 -6.77
CA GLU A 335 -4.26 9.36 -5.91
C GLU A 335 -5.68 9.14 -5.39
N LEU A 336 -6.38 8.17 -5.97
CA LEU A 336 -7.74 7.81 -5.59
C LEU A 336 -7.72 6.86 -4.39
N SER A 337 -8.83 6.80 -3.65
CA SER A 337 -9.08 5.69 -2.72
C SER A 337 -9.31 4.36 -3.47
N SER A 338 -9.32 3.22 -2.77
CA SER A 338 -9.67 1.93 -3.39
C SER A 338 -11.13 1.91 -3.86
N HIS A 339 -12.02 2.58 -3.11
CA HIS A 339 -13.44 2.68 -3.44
C HIS A 339 -13.67 3.51 -4.71
N GLU A 340 -13.14 4.74 -4.77
CA GLU A 340 -13.27 5.62 -5.94
C GLU A 340 -12.65 4.98 -7.19
N LEU A 341 -11.52 4.27 -7.04
CA LEU A 341 -10.89 3.57 -8.15
C LEU A 341 -11.74 2.40 -8.66
N ARG A 342 -12.43 1.68 -7.76
CA ARG A 342 -13.35 0.60 -8.13
C ARG A 342 -14.56 1.13 -8.91
N GLU A 343 -15.13 2.23 -8.46
CA GLU A 343 -16.25 2.89 -9.14
C GLU A 343 -15.85 3.33 -10.56
N ARG A 344 -14.70 3.98 -10.70
CA ARG A 344 -14.13 4.36 -12.00
C ARG A 344 -13.91 3.14 -12.92
N LEU A 345 -13.35 2.05 -12.37
CA LEU A 345 -13.15 0.82 -13.13
C LEU A 345 -14.46 0.19 -13.61
N ASP A 346 -15.52 0.27 -12.82
CA ASP A 346 -16.84 -0.24 -13.20
C ASP A 346 -17.49 0.62 -14.30
N GLU A 347 -17.30 1.94 -14.28
CA GLU A 347 -17.72 2.86 -15.36
C GLU A 347 -16.94 2.61 -16.66
N GLU A 348 -15.62 2.54 -16.59
CA GLU A 348 -14.76 2.27 -17.75
C GLU A 348 -15.06 0.89 -18.36
N ARG A 349 -15.29 -0.12 -17.52
CA ARG A 349 -15.70 -1.45 -17.97
C ARG A 349 -17.02 -1.41 -18.73
N LYS A 350 -18.01 -0.67 -18.25
CA LYS A 350 -19.29 -0.48 -18.96
C LYS A 350 -19.05 0.22 -20.29
N ALA A 351 -18.29 1.31 -20.31
CA ALA A 351 -17.98 2.06 -21.53
C ALA A 351 -17.28 1.19 -22.60
N LEU A 352 -16.32 0.36 -22.19
CA LEU A 352 -15.64 -0.59 -23.07
C LEU A 352 -16.58 -1.67 -23.63
N LYS A 353 -17.58 -2.10 -22.85
CA LYS A 353 -18.56 -3.11 -23.28
C LYS A 353 -19.50 -2.58 -24.37
N TYR A 354 -19.84 -1.29 -24.34
CA TYR A 354 -20.67 -0.66 -25.37
C TYR A 354 -19.90 -0.29 -26.64
N GLN A 355 -18.56 -0.24 -26.60
CA GLN A 355 -17.73 0.00 -27.78
C GLN A 355 -17.41 -1.31 -28.53
N ALA A 356 -17.87 -1.42 -29.77
CA ALA A 356 -17.59 -2.59 -30.63
C ALA A 356 -16.09 -2.82 -30.92
N LYS A 357 -15.28 -1.74 -30.91
CA LYS A 357 -13.81 -1.78 -30.98
C LYS A 357 -13.23 -0.73 -30.03
N PRO A 358 -12.77 -1.11 -28.82
CA PRO A 358 -12.20 -0.15 -27.90
C PRO A 358 -10.89 0.43 -28.47
N SER A 359 -10.72 1.75 -28.33
CA SER A 359 -9.46 2.39 -28.71
C SER A 359 -8.30 1.83 -27.87
N ARG A 360 -7.10 1.72 -28.46
CA ARG A 360 -5.90 1.24 -27.76
C ARG A 360 -5.60 2.06 -26.50
N VAL A 361 -5.92 3.35 -26.53
CA VAL A 361 -5.76 4.28 -25.41
C VAL A 361 -6.75 3.99 -24.29
N ALA A 362 -8.03 3.76 -24.60
CA ALA A 362 -9.04 3.42 -23.60
C ALA A 362 -8.73 2.09 -22.89
N LYS A 363 -8.23 1.09 -23.64
CA LYS A 363 -7.81 -0.18 -23.05
C LYS A 363 -6.59 -0.01 -22.13
N MET A 364 -5.58 0.75 -22.57
CA MET A 364 -4.39 1.02 -21.77
C MET A 364 -4.72 1.78 -20.48
N LYS A 365 -5.67 2.72 -20.52
CA LYS A 365 -6.17 3.43 -19.34
C LYS A 365 -6.82 2.47 -18.35
N PHE A 366 -7.75 1.63 -18.81
CA PHE A 366 -8.38 0.60 -17.98
C PHE A 366 -7.37 -0.36 -17.34
N ASP A 367 -6.40 -0.85 -18.12
CA ASP A 367 -5.35 -1.76 -17.63
C ASP A 367 -4.45 -1.08 -16.58
N THR A 368 -4.20 0.22 -16.72
CA THR A 368 -3.46 1.04 -15.75
C THR A 368 -4.20 1.15 -14.43
N ASP A 369 -5.47 1.52 -14.46
CA ASP A 369 -6.32 1.68 -13.28
C ASP A 369 -6.53 0.35 -12.56
N LEU A 370 -6.70 -0.74 -13.32
CA LEU A 370 -6.86 -2.08 -12.79
C LEU A 370 -5.59 -2.56 -12.09
N THR A 371 -4.43 -2.29 -12.69
CA THR A 371 -3.12 -2.62 -12.12
C THR A 371 -2.93 -1.90 -10.80
N GLU A 372 -3.21 -0.60 -10.76
CA GLU A 372 -3.06 0.19 -9.54
C GLU A 372 -3.95 -0.33 -8.42
N TYR A 373 -5.22 -0.68 -8.73
CA TYR A 373 -6.15 -1.27 -7.76
C TYR A 373 -5.56 -2.50 -7.06
N TYR A 374 -4.96 -3.43 -7.81
CA TYR A 374 -4.32 -4.61 -7.22
C TYR A 374 -3.04 -4.28 -6.45
N PHE A 375 -2.27 -3.28 -6.88
CA PHE A 375 -1.09 -2.85 -6.13
C PHE A 375 -1.43 -2.29 -4.75
N LYS A 376 -2.60 -1.64 -4.57
CA LYS A 376 -3.06 -1.18 -3.25
C LYS A 376 -3.14 -2.31 -2.23
N PHE A 377 -3.62 -3.48 -2.66
CA PHE A 377 -3.71 -4.67 -1.81
C PHE A 377 -2.38 -5.41 -1.70
N THR A 378 -1.55 -5.38 -2.73
CA THR A 378 -0.28 -6.11 -2.76
C THR A 378 0.81 -5.47 -1.89
N ILE A 379 0.87 -4.13 -1.83
CA ILE A 379 1.88 -3.39 -1.04
C ILE A 379 1.91 -3.82 0.44
N PRO A 380 0.77 -3.95 1.15
CA PRO A 380 0.73 -4.47 2.52
C PRO A 380 1.33 -5.88 2.69
N PHE A 381 1.10 -6.78 1.72
CA PHE A 381 1.66 -8.13 1.76
C PHE A 381 3.16 -8.15 1.46
N ALA A 382 3.69 -7.13 0.78
CA ALA A 382 5.12 -7.03 0.49
C ALA A 382 5.95 -7.09 1.77
N SER A 383 5.55 -6.39 2.85
CA SER A 383 6.28 -6.43 4.14
C SER A 383 6.47 -7.86 4.67
N ILE A 384 5.43 -8.70 4.57
CA ILE A 384 5.49 -10.09 5.04
C ILE A 384 6.44 -10.91 4.16
N VAL A 385 6.33 -10.78 2.85
CA VAL A 385 7.19 -11.50 1.89
C VAL A 385 8.66 -11.09 2.08
N LEU A 386 8.92 -9.80 2.26
CA LEU A 386 10.26 -9.26 2.43
C LEU A 386 10.93 -9.78 3.71
N ILE A 387 10.19 -9.91 4.83
CA ILE A 387 10.73 -10.54 6.05
C ILE A 387 11.07 -12.01 5.82
N LEU A 388 10.20 -12.74 5.11
CA LEU A 388 10.41 -14.16 4.83
C LEU A 388 11.66 -14.40 3.96
N VAL A 389 12.03 -13.43 3.12
CA VAL A 389 13.29 -13.42 2.36
C VAL A 389 14.46 -12.94 3.22
N ALA A 390 14.28 -11.89 4.03
CA ALA A 390 15.34 -11.25 4.79
C ALA A 390 15.92 -12.15 5.91
N VAL A 391 15.08 -12.85 6.67
CA VAL A 391 15.51 -13.68 7.79
C VAL A 391 16.48 -14.81 7.39
N PRO A 392 16.17 -15.69 6.41
CA PRO A 392 17.10 -16.75 6.02
C PRO A 392 18.40 -16.21 5.41
N LEU A 393 18.33 -15.06 4.73
CA LEU A 393 19.50 -14.43 4.13
C LEU A 393 20.44 -13.83 5.19
N SER A 394 19.86 -13.27 6.26
CA SER A 394 20.63 -12.73 7.39
C SER A 394 21.38 -13.83 8.17
N ILE A 395 20.79 -15.01 8.32
CA ILE A 395 21.43 -16.14 9.05
C ILE A 395 22.63 -16.72 8.28
N ARG A 396 22.56 -16.75 6.95
CA ARG A 396 23.56 -17.41 6.09
C ARG A 396 24.76 -16.53 5.72
N GLY A 397 24.72 -15.23 5.99
CA GLY A 397 25.81 -14.30 5.64
C GLY A 397 27.10 -14.54 6.42
N PRO A 398 28.29 -14.18 5.87
CA PRO A 398 29.56 -14.18 6.60
C PRO A 398 29.43 -13.41 7.92
N ARG A 399 29.76 -14.07 9.04
CA ARG A 399 29.47 -13.60 10.41
C ARG A 399 30.31 -12.39 10.86
N GLU A 400 31.34 -11.99 10.12
CA GLU A 400 32.41 -11.14 10.64
C GLU A 400 32.24 -9.62 10.38
N GLU A 401 31.46 -9.20 9.37
CA GLU A 401 31.44 -7.78 8.96
C GLU A 401 30.11 -7.06 9.22
N ARG A 402 30.16 -6.01 10.07
CA ARG A 402 29.03 -5.09 10.38
C ARG A 402 28.34 -4.54 9.13
N ASN A 403 29.12 -4.33 8.08
CA ASN A 403 28.69 -3.61 6.89
C ASN A 403 27.95 -4.52 5.89
N LEU A 404 28.08 -5.85 6.02
CA LEU A 404 27.49 -6.79 5.07
C LEU A 404 25.96 -6.76 5.12
N ALA A 405 25.36 -6.71 6.31
CA ALA A 405 23.90 -6.60 6.47
C ALA A 405 23.35 -5.31 5.81
N LEU A 406 24.09 -4.21 5.92
CA LEU A 406 23.73 -2.93 5.30
C LEU A 406 23.80 -3.01 3.77
N ILE A 407 24.91 -3.50 3.22
CA ILE A 407 25.09 -3.66 1.76
C ILE A 407 24.02 -4.59 1.18
N LEU A 408 23.80 -5.73 1.84
CA LEU A 408 22.78 -6.70 1.46
C LEU A 408 21.37 -6.10 1.47
N SER A 409 21.06 -5.27 2.47
CA SER A 409 19.78 -4.56 2.54
C SER A 409 19.60 -3.63 1.35
N PHE A 410 20.61 -2.84 0.99
CA PHE A 410 20.53 -1.93 -0.13
C PHE A 410 20.33 -2.67 -1.45
N ILE A 411 21.08 -3.77 -1.68
CA ILE A 411 20.93 -4.61 -2.87
C ILE A 411 19.51 -5.20 -2.95
N LEU A 412 18.99 -5.75 -1.86
CA LEU A 412 17.64 -6.30 -1.82
C LEU A 412 16.56 -5.24 -2.06
N VAL A 413 16.74 -4.04 -1.50
CA VAL A 413 15.83 -2.91 -1.73
C VAL A 413 15.83 -2.51 -3.21
N MET A 414 17.00 -2.44 -3.84
CA MET A 414 17.13 -2.15 -5.26
C MET A 414 16.45 -3.22 -6.12
N ILE A 415 16.65 -4.50 -5.80
CA ILE A 415 15.98 -5.61 -6.50
C ILE A 415 14.47 -5.53 -6.32
N TYR A 416 14.00 -5.27 -5.09
CA TYR A 416 12.57 -5.12 -4.79
C TYR A 416 11.94 -3.99 -5.62
N TYR A 417 12.55 -2.81 -5.65
CA TYR A 417 12.02 -1.69 -6.44
C TYR A 417 12.12 -1.95 -7.94
N ALA A 418 13.20 -2.55 -8.43
CA ALA A 418 13.33 -2.91 -9.84
C ALA A 418 12.21 -3.87 -10.27
N LEU A 419 11.93 -4.89 -9.45
CA LEU A 419 10.82 -5.82 -9.69
C LEU A 419 9.46 -5.13 -9.58
N PHE A 420 9.25 -4.29 -8.55
CA PHE A 420 8.01 -3.53 -8.37
C PHE A 420 7.71 -2.65 -9.60
N PHE A 421 8.69 -1.88 -10.07
CA PHE A 421 8.54 -1.03 -11.25
C PHE A 421 8.38 -1.84 -12.54
N ALA A 422 9.10 -2.95 -12.70
CA ALA A 422 8.94 -3.82 -13.87
C ALA A 422 7.54 -4.45 -13.91
N CYS A 423 7.06 -5.01 -12.80
CA CYS A 423 5.70 -5.56 -12.70
C CYS A 423 4.63 -4.50 -12.96
N ARG A 424 4.82 -3.29 -12.43
CA ARG A 424 3.88 -2.19 -12.61
C ARG A 424 3.82 -1.71 -14.06
N THR A 425 4.96 -1.54 -14.71
CA THR A 425 5.02 -1.14 -16.13
C THR A 425 4.44 -2.21 -17.06
N LEU A 426 4.72 -3.49 -16.82
CA LEU A 426 4.12 -4.60 -17.56
C LEU A 426 2.60 -4.68 -17.37
N GLY A 427 2.10 -4.35 -16.18
CA GLY A 427 0.67 -4.21 -15.90
C GLY A 427 0.04 -3.05 -16.68
N TYR A 428 0.70 -1.89 -16.71
CA TYR A 428 0.23 -0.72 -17.49
C TYR A 428 0.20 -0.97 -19.00
N MET A 429 1.10 -1.82 -19.50
CA MET A 429 1.07 -2.25 -20.90
C MET A 429 0.04 -3.36 -21.19
N GLY A 430 -0.73 -3.80 -20.19
CA GLY A 430 -1.74 -4.86 -20.33
C GLY A 430 -1.16 -6.26 -20.64
N HIS A 431 0.16 -6.46 -20.42
CA HIS A 431 0.83 -7.74 -20.68
C HIS A 431 0.65 -8.72 -19.51
N LEU A 432 0.56 -8.20 -18.28
CA LEU A 432 0.17 -8.98 -17.13
C LEU A 432 -1.35 -8.96 -17.02
N PRO A 433 -2.04 -10.11 -17.09
CA PRO A 433 -3.44 -10.14 -16.73
C PRO A 433 -3.53 -9.76 -15.25
N GLY A 434 -4.19 -8.65 -14.93
CA GLY A 434 -4.82 -8.53 -13.60
C GLY A 434 -5.57 -9.85 -13.37
N PHE A 435 -5.45 -10.45 -12.18
CA PHE A 435 -5.61 -11.90 -11.91
C PHE A 435 -6.97 -12.56 -12.33
N CYS A 436 -7.83 -11.86 -13.08
CA CYS A 436 -9.00 -12.37 -13.79
C CYS A 436 -9.20 -11.79 -15.22
N HIS A 437 -8.17 -11.59 -16.04
CA HIS A 437 -8.38 -11.32 -17.48
C HIS A 437 -8.86 -12.57 -18.27
N HIS A 438 -9.00 -13.73 -17.61
CA HIS A 438 -9.43 -14.97 -18.27
C HIS A 438 -10.91 -14.97 -18.70
N SER A 439 -11.72 -14.02 -18.22
CA SER A 439 -13.13 -13.86 -18.64
C SER A 439 -13.32 -12.95 -19.85
N CYS A 440 -12.30 -12.15 -20.20
CA CYS A 440 -12.36 -11.19 -21.30
C CYS A 440 -11.53 -11.65 -22.52
N ARG A 441 -11.41 -12.98 -22.68
CA ARG A 441 -11.00 -13.63 -23.93
C ARG A 441 -12.27 -14.08 -24.68
N LEU A 442 -13.16 -13.14 -24.95
CA LEU A 442 -14.36 -13.30 -25.78
C LEU A 442 -14.30 -12.24 -26.89
N SER A 443 -13.67 -12.60 -28.01
CA SER A 443 -13.98 -12.16 -29.40
C SER A 443 -12.79 -12.21 -30.36
N SER A 444 -11.56 -12.54 -29.91
CA SER A 444 -10.44 -12.76 -30.85
C SER A 444 -10.38 -14.18 -31.42
N GLY A 445 -11.36 -15.03 -31.11
CA GLY A 445 -11.43 -16.42 -31.56
C GLY A 445 -12.28 -16.68 -32.80
N GLU A 446 -13.07 -15.71 -33.28
CA GLU A 446 -13.96 -15.90 -34.44
C GLU A 446 -13.31 -15.57 -35.79
N SER A 447 -12.20 -14.82 -35.83
CA SER A 447 -11.51 -14.52 -37.09
C SER A 447 -10.66 -15.67 -37.62
N ALA A 448 -10.36 -16.70 -36.81
CA ALA A 448 -9.54 -17.85 -37.23
C ALA A 448 -10.36 -19.05 -37.73
N ARG A 449 -11.69 -18.98 -37.65
CA ARG A 449 -12.59 -20.08 -38.08
C ARG A 449 -13.29 -19.80 -39.42
N ALA A 450 -13.24 -18.57 -39.93
CA ALA A 450 -13.83 -18.18 -41.22
C ALA A 450 -12.91 -18.47 -42.44
N THR A 451 -11.63 -18.77 -42.25
CA THR A 451 -10.69 -19.11 -43.35
C THR A 451 -10.50 -20.61 -43.56
N ARG A 452 -11.34 -21.46 -42.95
CA ARG A 452 -11.26 -22.94 -43.08
C ARG A 452 -12.51 -23.59 -43.67
N THR A 453 -13.46 -22.79 -44.16
CA THR A 453 -14.68 -23.26 -44.85
C THR A 453 -14.73 -22.87 -46.32
N GLU A 454 -13.64 -22.31 -46.86
CA GLU A 454 -13.41 -22.13 -48.30
C GLU A 454 -12.06 -22.77 -48.66
N ALA A 455 -12.03 -24.11 -48.66
CA ALA A 455 -10.98 -24.92 -49.29
C ALA A 455 -11.55 -26.29 -49.62
#